data_AF-A0A7S4MHG6-F1
#
_entry.id   AF-A0A7S4MHG6-F1
#
_cell.length_a   1.000
_cell.length_b   1.000
_cell.length_c   1.000
_cell.angle_alpha   90.00
_cell.angle_beta   90.00
_cell.angle_gamma   90.00
#
_symmetry.space_group_name_H-M   'P 1'
#
loop_
_entity.id
_entity.type
_entity.pdbx_description
1 polymer ?
#
loop_
_entity_poly.entity_id
_entity_poly.type
_entity_poly.pdbx_seq_one_letter_code
_entity_poly.pdbx_strand_id
1 'polypeptide(L)'
;RLIIHVQKKNAGFTVEERESFGKFLDSGFVDLYRHHFPEEKNCYTYWSYFRAARSKNIGWRLDYFIVSQRFIDNFSTYKRAADVLGSDHCPIVTSLVPTIPERAKSATK
;
A
#
# COMPACT_ATOMS: atom_id res chain seq x y z
N ARG A 1 -14.92 10.57 -1.85
CA ARG A 1 -15.08 11.10 -0.47
C ARG A 1 -16.10 10.23 0.27
N LEU A 2 -15.67 9.30 1.13
CA LEU A 2 -16.55 8.61 2.07
C LEU A 2 -15.93 8.72 3.46
N ILE A 3 -16.67 9.36 4.36
CA ILE A 3 -16.28 9.62 5.75
C ILE A 3 -16.74 8.42 6.57
N ILE A 4 -15.78 7.63 7.05
CA ILE A 4 -15.93 6.85 8.29
C ILE A 4 -15.35 7.74 9.39
N HIS A 5 -16.00 7.79 10.55
CA HIS A 5 -15.54 8.48 11.76
C HIS A 5 -14.20 7.91 12.23
N VAL A 6 -13.10 8.29 11.59
CA VAL A 6 -11.75 7.89 12.00
C VAL A 6 -11.08 9.13 12.57
N GLN A 7 -10.72 9.03 13.84
CA GLN A 7 -10.27 10.11 14.68
C GLN A 7 -9.09 10.85 14.05
N LYS A 8 -9.32 12.08 13.58
CA LYS A 8 -8.31 13.00 13.03
C LYS A 8 -7.16 13.34 14.01
N LYS A 9 -7.20 12.80 15.23
CA LYS A 9 -6.21 12.98 16.30
C LYS A 9 -5.32 11.76 16.53
N ASN A 10 -5.61 10.62 15.90
CA ASN A 10 -4.80 9.42 16.04
C ASN A 10 -3.65 9.46 15.04
N ALA A 11 -2.43 9.16 15.51
CA ALA A 11 -1.27 8.97 14.64
C ALA A 11 -1.55 7.88 13.58
N GLY A 12 -1.12 8.14 12.35
CA GLY A 12 -1.41 7.36 11.15
C GLY A 12 -2.67 7.80 10.36
N PHE A 13 -3.44 8.77 10.87
CA PHE A 13 -4.64 9.30 10.21
C PHE A 13 -4.95 10.74 10.61
N THR A 14 -3.93 11.52 10.99
CA THR A 14 -4.10 12.96 11.18
C THR A 14 -4.43 13.66 9.86
N VAL A 15 -4.83 14.93 9.91
CA VAL A 15 -5.07 15.68 8.67
C VAL A 15 -3.75 15.90 7.94
N GLU A 16 -2.72 16.26 8.70
CA GLU A 16 -1.38 16.60 8.25
C GLU A 16 -0.70 15.40 7.59
N GLU A 17 -0.79 14.20 8.18
CA GLU A 17 -0.26 12.97 7.59
C GLU A 17 -0.92 12.65 6.26
N ARG A 18 -2.26 12.76 6.18
CA ARG A 18 -2.99 12.47 4.94
C ARG A 18 -2.72 13.50 3.85
N GLU A 19 -2.65 14.77 4.21
CA GLU A 19 -2.33 15.83 3.25
C GLU A 19 -0.89 15.72 2.75
N SER A 20 0.06 15.43 3.63
CA SER A 20 1.46 15.20 3.27
C SER A 20 1.58 13.99 2.33
N PHE A 21 0.94 12.87 2.67
CA PHE A 21 0.95 11.68 1.83
C PHE A 21 0.25 11.91 0.49
N GLY A 22 -0.88 12.64 0.46
CA GLY A 22 -1.54 13.04 -0.79
C GLY A 22 -0.63 13.85 -1.70
N LYS A 23 0.03 14.89 -1.15
CA LYS A 23 1.01 15.69 -1.90
C LYS A 23 2.17 14.85 -2.44
N PHE A 24 2.62 13.86 -1.68
CA PHE A 24 3.65 12.93 -2.12
C PHE A 24 3.18 12.09 -3.32
N LEU A 25 1.96 11.56 -3.29
CA LEU A 25 1.40 10.84 -4.45
C LEU A 25 1.24 11.76 -5.67
N ASP A 26 0.74 12.98 -5.47
CA ASP A 26 0.58 13.99 -6.53
C ASP A 26 1.91 14.38 -7.19
N SER A 27 3.05 14.11 -6.54
CA SER A 27 4.40 14.35 -7.09
C SER A 27 4.87 13.29 -8.11
N GLY A 28 3.98 12.41 -8.58
CA GLY A 28 4.25 11.41 -9.62
C GLY A 28 4.46 10.00 -9.08
N PHE A 29 3.93 9.72 -7.90
CA PHE A 29 3.97 8.41 -7.25
C PHE A 29 2.58 7.80 -7.14
N VAL A 30 2.52 6.48 -7.24
CA VAL A 30 1.27 5.72 -7.22
C VAL A 30 1.32 4.68 -6.13
N ASP A 31 0.23 4.62 -5.36
CA ASP A 31 -0.06 3.49 -4.48
C ASP A 31 -0.50 2.29 -5.30
N LEU A 32 0.39 1.31 -5.44
CA LEU A 32 0.18 0.15 -6.30
C LEU A 32 -1.04 -0.67 -5.90
N TYR A 33 -1.34 -0.76 -4.59
CA TYR A 33 -2.53 -1.48 -4.14
C TYR A 33 -3.81 -0.83 -4.66
N ARG A 34 -3.88 0.51 -4.55
CA ARG A 34 -5.05 1.27 -5.00
C ARG A 34 -5.18 1.36 -6.50
N HIS A 35 -4.07 1.25 -7.21
CA HIS A 35 -4.09 1.10 -8.66
C HIS A 35 -4.79 -0.20 -9.09
N HIS A 36 -4.48 -1.34 -8.46
CA HIS A 36 -5.10 -2.62 -8.79
C HIS A 36 -6.50 -2.80 -8.18
N PHE A 37 -6.75 -2.23 -6.99
CA PHE A 37 -7.99 -2.42 -6.22
C PHE A 37 -8.59 -1.08 -5.76
N PRO A 38 -9.06 -0.22 -6.70
CA PRO A 38 -9.48 1.15 -6.41
C PRO A 38 -10.70 1.20 -5.47
N GLU A 39 -11.63 0.26 -5.62
CA GLU A 39 -12.92 0.25 -4.90
C GLU A 39 -12.93 -0.66 -3.66
N GLU A 40 -11.85 -1.42 -3.41
CA GLU A 40 -11.83 -2.39 -2.31
C GLU A 40 -11.83 -1.69 -0.94
N LYS A 41 -12.74 -2.11 -0.06
CA LYS A 41 -12.90 -1.56 1.30
C LYS A 41 -12.44 -2.59 2.33
N ASN A 42 -12.16 -2.13 3.55
CA ASN A 42 -11.78 -2.98 4.69
C ASN A 42 -10.51 -3.83 4.46
N CYS A 43 -9.62 -3.31 3.63
CA CYS A 43 -8.34 -3.90 3.23
C CYS A 43 -7.20 -3.40 4.14
N TYR A 44 -7.12 -3.96 5.35
CA TYR A 44 -6.14 -3.53 6.35
C TYR A 44 -4.88 -4.38 6.30
N THR A 45 -3.76 -3.78 6.69
CA THR A 45 -2.47 -4.46 6.86
C THR A 45 -1.99 -4.43 8.30
N TYR A 46 -2.62 -3.61 9.15
CA TYR A 46 -2.34 -3.48 10.57
C TYR A 46 -3.62 -3.65 11.39
N TRP A 47 -3.52 -4.35 12.52
CA TRP A 47 -4.57 -4.47 13.53
C TRP A 47 -3.97 -4.43 14.93
N SER A 48 -4.51 -3.58 15.80
CA SER A 48 -4.12 -3.58 17.21
C SER A 48 -4.41 -4.94 17.86
N TYR A 49 -3.51 -5.40 18.72
CA TYR A 49 -3.76 -6.56 19.59
C TYR A 49 -4.95 -6.35 20.54
N PHE A 50 -5.32 -5.09 20.80
CA PHE A 50 -6.42 -4.76 21.68
C PHE A 50 -7.77 -5.23 21.12
N ARG A 51 -8.60 -5.82 21.98
CA ARG A 51 -9.99 -6.25 21.67
C ARG A 51 -10.13 -7.17 20.45
N ALA A 52 -9.07 -7.93 20.14
CA ALA A 52 -9.00 -8.85 19.01
C ALA A 52 -9.37 -8.16 17.68
N ALA A 53 -8.84 -6.96 17.43
CA ALA A 53 -9.23 -6.13 16.29
C ALA A 53 -9.09 -6.84 14.93
N ARG A 54 -8.08 -7.72 14.79
CA ARG A 54 -7.88 -8.56 13.59
C ARG A 54 -9.06 -9.48 13.29
N SER A 55 -9.62 -10.14 14.30
CA SER A 55 -10.79 -11.04 14.14
C SER A 55 -12.05 -10.29 13.69
N LYS A 56 -12.17 -9.00 14.05
CA LYS A 56 -13.28 -8.13 13.67
C LYS A 56 -13.01 -7.33 12.40
N ASN A 57 -11.83 -7.52 11.81
CA ASN A 57 -11.29 -6.73 10.71
C ASN A 57 -11.41 -5.21 10.97
N ILE A 58 -11.05 -4.76 12.17
CA ILE A 58 -10.98 -3.33 12.51
C ILE A 58 -9.52 -2.92 12.50
N GLY A 59 -9.07 -2.29 11.41
CA GLY A 59 -7.65 -2.06 11.19
C GLY A 59 -7.34 -0.82 10.39
N TRP A 60 -6.06 -0.71 10.03
CA TRP A 60 -5.50 0.39 9.25
C TRP A 60 -4.71 -0.22 8.11
N ARG A 61 -4.62 0.49 6.99
CA ARG A 61 -3.69 0.13 5.92
C ARG A 61 -2.49 1.04 6.04
N LEU A 62 -1.40 0.51 6.58
CA LEU A 62 -0.20 1.28 6.90
C LEU A 62 1.00 0.87 6.04
N ASP A 63 0.90 -0.24 5.31
CA ASP A 63 1.96 -0.81 4.49
C ASP A 63 1.63 -0.59 3.01
N TYR A 64 2.61 -0.10 2.25
CA TYR A 64 2.41 0.36 0.88
C TYR A 64 3.58 -0.06 -0.03
N PHE A 65 3.25 -0.40 -1.28
CA PHE A 65 4.20 -0.26 -2.39
C PHE A 65 3.87 1.05 -3.10
N ILE A 66 4.70 2.07 -2.87
CA ILE A 66 4.61 3.35 -3.58
C ILE A 66 5.66 3.38 -4.67
N VAL A 67 5.20 3.51 -5.91
CA VAL A 67 6.04 3.36 -7.11
C VAL A 67 5.95 4.61 -7.96
N SER A 68 7.03 4.97 -8.67
CA SER A 68 6.93 6.06 -9.65
C SER A 68 5.94 5.67 -10.74
N GLN A 69 5.10 6.61 -11.17
CA GLN A 69 4.07 6.38 -12.20
C GLN A 69 4.62 5.72 -13.47
N ARG A 70 5.86 6.06 -13.86
CA ARG A 70 6.56 5.50 -15.05
C ARG A 70 6.89 4.00 -14.97
N PHE A 71 6.83 3.39 -13.79
CA PHE A 71 7.15 1.98 -13.57
C PHE A 71 5.90 1.14 -13.29
N ILE A 72 4.71 1.70 -13.42
CA ILE A 72 3.49 1.01 -13.00
C ILE A 72 3.27 -0.28 -13.80
N ASP A 73 3.54 -0.25 -15.10
CA ASP A 73 3.38 -1.40 -16.00
C ASP A 73 4.43 -2.51 -15.76
N ASN A 74 5.44 -2.24 -14.94
CA ASN A 74 6.42 -3.25 -14.53
C ASN A 74 5.90 -4.15 -13.41
N PHE A 75 4.80 -3.81 -12.76
CA PHE A 75 4.26 -4.61 -11.67
C PHE A 75 3.13 -5.50 -12.18
N SER A 76 3.29 -6.80 -11.99
CA SER A 76 2.38 -7.82 -12.54
C SER A 76 1.33 -8.30 -11.54
N THR A 77 1.61 -8.22 -10.24
CA THR A 77 0.74 -8.74 -9.18
C THR A 77 0.86 -7.92 -7.90
N TYR A 78 -0.20 -7.97 -7.09
CA TYR A 78 -0.18 -7.51 -5.71
C TYR A 78 -0.98 -8.49 -4.84
N LYS A 79 -0.43 -8.88 -3.69
CA LYS A 79 -1.09 -9.73 -2.70
C LYS A 79 -0.94 -9.14 -1.30
N ARG A 80 -2.06 -9.11 -0.56
CA ARG A 80 -2.11 -8.84 0.88
C ARG A 80 -2.36 -10.16 1.61
N ALA A 81 -1.40 -10.60 2.43
CA ALA A 81 -1.44 -11.92 3.08
C ALA A 81 -2.05 -11.82 4.50
N ALA A 82 -3.32 -11.40 4.59
CA ALA A 82 -4.00 -11.11 5.85
C ALA A 82 -4.21 -12.34 6.76
N ASP A 83 -4.08 -13.53 6.21
CA ASP A 83 -4.11 -14.83 6.87
C ASP A 83 -2.77 -15.20 7.53
N VAL A 84 -1.66 -14.57 7.15
CA VAL A 84 -0.34 -14.80 7.76
C VAL A 84 -0.27 -14.12 9.11
N LEU A 85 -0.20 -14.93 10.17
CA LEU A 85 -0.14 -14.49 11.57
C LEU A 85 1.32 -14.37 12.06
N GLY A 86 1.50 -13.77 13.23
CA GLY A 86 2.82 -13.63 13.89
C GLY A 86 3.24 -12.18 14.16
N SER A 87 2.53 -11.21 13.57
CA SER A 87 2.67 -9.77 13.82
C SER A 87 1.29 -9.11 13.84
N ASP A 88 1.21 -7.92 14.42
CA ASP A 88 0.10 -6.97 14.29
C ASP A 88 -0.03 -6.42 12.87
N HIS A 89 0.99 -6.61 12.04
CA HIS A 89 0.95 -6.41 10.61
C HIS A 89 0.78 -7.73 9.84
N CYS A 90 0.32 -7.63 8.60
CA CYS A 90 0.41 -8.71 7.62
C CYS A 90 1.35 -8.33 6.46
N PRO A 91 2.08 -9.30 5.88
CA PRO A 91 2.89 -9.04 4.70
C PRO A 91 2.08 -8.55 3.50
N ILE A 92 2.68 -7.64 2.74
CA ILE A 92 2.26 -7.29 1.38
C ILE A 92 3.35 -7.72 0.40
N VAL A 93 2.94 -8.22 -0.76
CA VAL A 93 3.84 -8.81 -1.75
C VAL A 93 3.47 -8.30 -3.13
N THR A 94 4.47 -7.98 -3.93
CA THR A 94 4.32 -7.62 -5.34
C THR A 94 5.43 -8.27 -6.17
N SER A 95 5.23 -8.39 -7.48
CA SER A 95 6.25 -8.90 -8.40
C SER A 95 6.57 -7.84 -9.44
N LEU A 96 7.84 -7.43 -9.45
CA LEU A 96 8.42 -6.53 -10.45
C LEU A 96 8.97 -7.36 -11.61
N VAL A 97 8.48 -7.09 -12.81
CA VAL A 97 9.01 -7.58 -14.08
C VAL A 97 9.73 -6.39 -14.74
N PRO A 98 11.06 -6.27 -14.60
CA PRO A 98 11.79 -5.15 -15.18
C PRO A 98 11.75 -5.23 -16.71
N THR A 99 11.34 -4.14 -17.37
CA THR A 99 11.64 -3.94 -18.79
C THR A 99 13.12 -3.60 -18.86
N ILE A 100 13.95 -4.58 -19.20
CA ILE A 100 15.39 -4.37 -19.37
C ILE A 100 15.57 -3.46 -20.60
N PRO A 101 16.04 -2.20 -20.44
CA PRO A 101 16.30 -1.35 -21.59
C PRO A 101 17.38 -2.01 -22.46
N GLU A 102 17.26 -1.93 -23.79
CA GLU A 102 18.26 -2.51 -24.70
C GLU A 102 19.70 -2.06 -24.39
N ARG A 103 19.86 -0.85 -23.84
CA ARG A 103 21.15 -0.29 -23.45
C ARG A 103 21.89 -1.10 -22.37
N ALA A 104 21.18 -1.89 -21.55
CA ALA A 104 21.79 -2.79 -20.58
C ALA A 104 22.27 -4.12 -21.20
N LYS A 105 21.82 -4.45 -22.43
CA LYS A 105 22.25 -5.66 -23.15
C LYS A 105 23.62 -5.50 -23.84
N SER A 106 24.10 -4.27 -24.03
CA SER A 106 25.40 -4.02 -24.68
C SER A 106 26.58 -3.96 -23.71
N ALA A 107 26.35 -3.99 -22.39
CA ALA A 107 27.40 -3.97 -21.37
C ALA A 107 27.88 -5.38 -20.98
N THR A 108 27.37 -6.42 -21.63
CA THR A 108 27.72 -7.83 -21.40
C THR A 108 28.38 -8.47 -22.62
N LYS A 109 28.89 -7.67 -23.55
CA LYS A 109 29.77 -8.11 -24.63
C LYS A 109 31.17 -7.53 -24.44
#